data_AF-G0NBN8-F1
#
_entry.id   AF-G0NBN8-F1
#
_cell.length_a   1.000
_cell.length_b   1.000
_cell.length_c   1.000
_cell.angle_alpha   90.00
_cell.angle_beta   90.00
_cell.angle_gamma   90.00
#
_symmetry.space_group_name_H-M   'P 1'
#
loop_
_entity.id
_entity.type
_entity.pdbx_description
1 polymer ?
#
loop_
_entity_poly.entity_id
_entity_poly.type
_entity_poly.pdbx_seq_one_letter_code
_entity_poly.pdbx_strand_id
1 'polypeptide(L)'
;MAALAKLYEEEGNQKMAEHMLREMVRVDPLNCEWWQQLGCSLMKRGDSERATECLTAASQLDRSTPLLPFSVVPMVFPANFR
;
A
#
# COMPACT_ATOMS: atom_id res chain seq x y z
N MET A 1 -10.02 0.27 -6.34
CA MET A 1 -9.69 1.57 -5.72
C MET A 1 -8.39 2.17 -6.28
N ALA A 2 -7.36 1.39 -6.66
CA ALA A 2 -6.18 1.87 -7.41
C ALA A 2 -6.51 2.70 -8.67
N ALA A 3 -7.41 2.19 -9.52
CA ALA A 3 -7.83 2.88 -10.74
C ALA A 3 -8.53 4.23 -10.45
N LEU A 4 -9.17 4.37 -9.28
CA LEU A 4 -9.85 5.60 -8.87
C LEU A 4 -8.84 6.69 -8.48
N ALA A 5 -7.78 6.32 -7.76
CA ALA A 5 -6.69 7.24 -7.43
C ALA A 5 -6.00 7.76 -8.70
N LYS A 6 -5.78 6.88 -9.68
CA LYS A 6 -5.18 7.23 -10.96
C LYS A 6 -6.06 8.17 -11.80
N LEU A 7 -7.38 7.94 -11.82
CA LEU A 7 -8.35 8.83 -12.45
C LEU A 7 -8.30 10.24 -11.83
N TYR A 8 -8.24 10.35 -10.50
CA TYR A 8 -8.12 11.65 -9.83
C TYR A 8 -6.79 12.36 -10.11
N GLU A 9 -5.69 11.62 -10.31
CA GLU A 9 -4.43 12.21 -10.76
C GLU A 9 -4.53 12.75 -12.20
N GLU A 10 -5.21 12.04 -13.09
CA GLU A 10 -5.43 12.45 -14.48
C GLU A 10 -6.39 13.65 -14.59
N GLU A 11 -7.38 13.75 -13.69
CA GLU A 11 -8.26 14.91 -13.55
C GLU A 11 -7.58 16.13 -12.92
N GLY A 12 -6.31 16.02 -12.50
CA GLY A 12 -5.58 17.09 -11.81
C GLY A 12 -6.05 17.34 -10.37
N ASN A 13 -6.90 16.46 -9.83
CA ASN A 13 -7.42 16.56 -8.48
C ASN A 13 -6.53 15.81 -7.48
N GLN A 14 -5.29 16.30 -7.33
CA GLN A 14 -4.27 15.68 -6.48
C GLN A 14 -4.67 15.57 -5.00
N LYS A 15 -5.51 16.48 -4.50
CA LYS A 15 -6.03 16.41 -3.12
C LYS A 15 -6.92 15.18 -2.92
N MET A 16 -7.76 14.88 -3.89
CA MET A 16 -8.69 13.74 -3.78
C MET A 16 -7.95 12.42 -4.01
N ALA A 17 -6.98 12.39 -4.93
CA ALA A 17 -6.08 11.25 -5.11
C ALA A 17 -5.36 10.90 -3.79
N GLU A 18 -4.75 11.89 -3.12
CA GLU A 18 -4.06 11.67 -1.84
C GLU A 18 -5.01 11.16 -0.75
N HIS A 19 -6.23 11.71 -0.65
CA HIS A 19 -7.22 11.24 0.32
C HIS A 19 -7.59 9.78 0.08
N MET A 20 -7.88 9.40 -1.17
CA MET A 20 -8.21 8.02 -1.53
C MET A 20 -7.05 7.07 -1.24
N LEU A 21 -5.81 7.47 -1.55
CA LEU A 21 -4.61 6.67 -1.27
C LEU A 21 -4.37 6.51 0.23
N ARG A 22 -4.65 7.53 1.04
CA ARG A 22 -4.61 7.43 2.51
C ARG A 22 -5.62 6.43 3.06
N GLU A 23 -6.84 6.45 2.53
CA GLU A 23 -7.87 5.48 2.93
C GLU A 23 -7.45 4.06 2.51
N MET A 24 -6.82 3.89 1.34
CA MET A 24 -6.26 2.61 0.91
C MET A 24 -5.20 2.07 1.87
N VAL A 25 -4.24 2.90 2.26
CA VAL A 25 -3.21 2.55 3.24
C VAL A 25 -3.81 2.25 4.61
N ARG A 26 -4.93 2.89 4.98
CA ARG A 26 -5.66 2.57 6.23
C ARG A 26 -6.36 1.22 6.18
N VAL A 27 -6.95 0.87 5.03
CA VAL A 27 -7.64 -0.41 4.84
C VAL A 27 -6.64 -1.56 4.84
N ASP A 28 -5.51 -1.39 4.17
CA ASP A 28 -4.45 -2.40 4.09
C ASP A 28 -3.06 -1.77 4.25
N PRO A 29 -2.59 -1.60 5.50
CA PRO A 29 -1.30 -0.97 5.78
C PRO A 29 -0.10 -1.84 5.41
N LEU A 30 -0.31 -3.14 5.16
CA LEU A 30 0.76 -4.09 4.84
C LEU A 30 1.04 -4.17 3.33
N ASN A 31 0.21 -3.55 2.51
CA ASN A 31 0.36 -3.61 1.07
C ASN A 31 1.29 -2.49 0.56
N CYS A 32 2.45 -2.89 0.06
CA CYS A 32 3.48 -2.04 -0.52
C CYS A 32 2.97 -1.20 -1.70
N GLU A 33 2.02 -1.71 -2.48
CA GLU A 33 1.49 -1.05 -3.67
C GLU A 33 0.83 0.30 -3.30
N TRP A 34 0.06 0.35 -2.21
CA TRP A 34 -0.59 1.58 -1.77
C TRP A 34 0.40 2.64 -1.31
N TRP A 35 1.43 2.22 -0.57
CA TRP A 35 2.50 3.11 -0.15
C TRP A 35 3.31 3.66 -1.32
N GLN A 36 3.56 2.83 -2.35
CA GLN A 36 4.19 3.28 -3.60
C GLN A 36 3.33 4.29 -4.35
N GLN A 37 2.04 4.01 -4.53
CA GLN A 37 1.12 4.94 -5.21
C GLN A 37 1.01 6.27 -4.46
N LEU A 38 0.94 6.24 -3.12
CA LEU A 38 0.97 7.45 -2.29
C LEU A 38 2.27 8.24 -2.49
N GLY A 39 3.43 7.58 -2.47
CA GLY A 39 4.72 8.21 -2.73
C GLY A 39 4.81 8.87 -4.11
N CYS A 40 4.36 8.17 -5.16
CA CYS A 40 4.30 8.72 -6.51
C CYS A 40 3.41 9.98 -6.60
N SER A 41 2.25 9.96 -5.94
CA SER A 41 1.34 11.12 -5.90
C SER A 41 1.96 12.32 -5.19
N LEU A 42 2.71 12.10 -4.10
CA LEU A 42 3.42 13.13 -3.36
C LEU A 42 4.61 13.70 -4.14
N MET A 43 5.33 12.86 -4.89
CA MET A 43 6.37 13.33 -5.82
C MET A 43 5.80 14.26 -6.88
N LYS A 44 4.65 13.91 -7.48
CA LYS A 44 3.95 14.77 -8.46
C LYS A 44 3.49 16.10 -7.87
N ARG A 45 3.19 16.13 -6.57
CA ARG A 45 2.81 17.35 -5.84
C ARG A 45 4.03 18.24 -5.50
N GLY A 46 5.24 17.70 -5.56
CA GLY A 46 6.47 18.40 -5.19
C GLY A 46 6.93 18.15 -3.74
N ASP A 47 6.23 17.30 -2.98
CA ASP A 47 6.61 16.95 -1.61
C ASP A 47 7.55 15.74 -1.60
N SER A 48 8.78 15.97 -2.06
CA SER A 48 9.78 14.91 -2.20
C SER A 48 10.16 14.26 -0.86
N GLU A 49 10.19 14.99 0.25
CA GLU A 49 10.51 14.44 1.58
C GLU A 49 9.47 13.41 2.05
N ARG A 50 8.18 13.74 1.94
CA ARG A 50 7.12 12.81 2.36
C ARG A 50 7.00 11.63 1.40
N ALA A 51 7.30 11.84 0.12
CA ALA A 51 7.33 10.77 -0.85
C ALA A 51 8.44 9.75 -0.56
N THR A 52 9.65 10.20 -0.21
CA THR A 52 10.75 9.29 0.12
C THR A 52 10.45 8.49 1.39
N GLU A 53 9.84 9.08 2.40
CA GLU A 53 9.34 8.34 3.58
C GLU A 53 8.35 7.23 3.18
N CYS A 54 7.36 7.54 2.35
CA CYS A 54 6.36 6.57 1.90
C CYS A 54 6.96 5.43 1.08
N LEU A 55 7.88 5.75 0.15
CA LEU A 55 8.58 4.75 -0.66
C LEU A 55 9.51 3.87 0.19
N THR A 56 10.13 4.45 1.22
CA THR A 56 10.98 3.70 2.16
C THR A 56 10.13 2.72 2.96
N ALA A 57 8.95 3.15 3.44
CA ALA A 57 7.99 2.28 4.11
C ALA A 57 7.51 1.14 3.19
N ALA A 58 7.19 1.45 1.93
CA ALA A 58 6.82 0.44 0.92
C ALA A 58 7.93 -0.62 0.73
N SER A 59 9.19 -0.17 0.61
CA SER A 59 10.33 -1.06 0.41
C SER A 59 10.63 -1.93 1.64
N GLN A 60 10.39 -1.41 2.85
CA GLN A 60 10.48 -2.19 4.08
C GLN A 60 9.38 -3.26 4.15
N LEU A 61 8.16 -2.91 3.73
CA LEU A 61 7.04 -3.84 3.66
C LEU A 61 7.31 -4.97 2.67
N ASP A 62 7.79 -4.66 1.46
CA ASP A 62 8.20 -5.66 0.45
C ASP A 62 9.23 -6.67 0.96
N ARG A 63 10.20 -6.20 1.77
CA ARG A 63 11.19 -7.09 2.40
C ARG A 63 10.62 -7.93 3.53
N SER A 64 9.58 -7.44 4.19
CA SER A 64 8.93 -8.13 5.31
C SER A 64 7.80 -9.05 4.87
N THR A 65 7.27 -8.89 3.65
CA THR A 65 6.32 -9.82 3.06
C THR A 65 7.05 -11.11 2.71
N PRO A 66 6.83 -12.23 3.45
CA PRO A 66 7.32 -13.51 2.99
C PRO A 66 6.75 -13.79 1.59
N LEU A 67 7.53 -14.46 0.73
CA LEU A 67 7.13 -14.85 -0.63
C LEU A 67 5.77 -15.55 -0.70
N LEU A 68 5.28 -16.07 0.43
CA LEU A 68 3.96 -16.65 0.61
C LEU A 68 3.20 -15.85 1.70
N PRO A 69 2.06 -15.20 1.36
CA PRO A 69 1.23 -14.59 2.38
C PRO A 69 0.72 -15.65 3.36
N PHE A 70 0.71 -15.33 4.65
CA PHE A 70 0.30 -16.26 5.71
C PHE A 70 -1.13 -16.80 5.52
N SER A 71 -1.97 -16.12 4.74
CA SER A 71 -3.30 -16.56 4.30
C SER A 71 -3.30 -17.86 3.49
N VAL A 72 -2.17 -18.24 2.90
CA VAL A 72 -2.01 -19.46 2.09
C VAL A 72 -1.55 -20.64 2.93
N VAL A 73 -1.15 -20.42 4.20
CA VAL A 73 -0.82 -21.52 5.11
C VAL A 73 -2.13 -22.10 5.63
N PRO A 74 -2.58 -23.29 5.19
CA PRO A 74 -3.71 -23.93 5.82
C PRO A 74 -3.34 -24.22 7.27
N MET A 75 -4.08 -23.63 8.20
CA MET A 75 -4.03 -23.96 9.63
C MET A 75 -4.61 -25.37 9.81
N VAL A 76 -3.85 -26.39 9.42
CA VAL A 76 -4.17 -27.77 9.74
C VAL A 76 -3.78 -27.96 11.20
N PHE A 77 -4.72 -27.71 12.11
CA PHE A 77 -4.61 -28.25 13.46
C PHE A 77 -4.63 -29.78 13.32
N PRO A 78 -3.58 -30.52 13.74
CA PRO A 78 -3.68 -31.96 13.84
C PRO A 78 -4.68 -32.27 14.97
N ALA A 79 -5.96 -32.35 14.61
CA ALA A 79 -6.98 -32.97 15.43
C ALA A 79 -6.72 -34.47 15.42
N ASN A 80 -5.74 -34.94 16.20
CA ASN A 80 -5.57 -36.33 16.64
C ASN A 80 -4.40 -36.41 17.63
N PHE A 81 -4.65 -35.96 18.86
CA PHE A 81 -3.91 -36.43 20.04
C PHE A 81 -4.94 -36.80 21.11
N ARG A 82 -5.73 -37.85 20.84
CA ARG A 82 -6.31 -38.68 21.89
C ARG A 82 -6.70 -40.05 21.38
#